data_AF-A0A6A8LVN2-F1
#
_entry.id   AF-A0A6A8LVN2-F1
#
_cell.length_a   1.000
_cell.length_b   1.000
_cell.length_c   1.000
_cell.angle_alpha   90.00
_cell.angle_beta   90.00
_cell.angle_gamma   90.00
#
_symmetry.space_group_name_H-M   'P 1'
#
loop_
_entity.id
_entity.type
_entity.pdbx_description
1 polymer ?
#
loop_
_entity_poly.entity_id
_entity_poly.type
_entity_poly.pdbx_seq_one_letter_code
_entity_poly.pdbx_strand_id
1 'polypeptide(L)' 'MMSNVLIAIIVEGNAEQAIVDVLLKHHALIYGREDLLQEEVIRTRSASSFSKKYLNKSMNKMVRIYRVL' A
#
# COMPACT_ATOMS: atom_id res chain seq x y z
N MET A 1 -1.80 -17.03 -10.56
CA MET A 1 -0.33 -16.94 -10.39
C MET A 1 -0.08 -16.05 -9.18
N MET A 2 0.61 -16.54 -8.14
CA MET A 2 0.97 -15.68 -7.00
C MET A 2 1.94 -14.61 -7.49
N SER A 3 1.57 -13.34 -7.33
CA SER A 3 2.41 -12.20 -7.66
C SER A 3 3.69 -12.23 -6.80
N ASN A 4 4.86 -12.11 -7.44
CA ASN A 4 6.14 -11.96 -6.75
C ASN A 4 6.39 -10.51 -6.27
N VAL A 5 5.32 -9.71 -6.24
CA VAL A 5 5.34 -8.29 -5.93
C VAL A 5 4.30 -8.04 -4.84
N LEU A 6 4.71 -7.31 -3.81
CA LEU A 6 3.83 -6.83 -2.75
C LEU A 6 3.52 -5.35 -2.99
N ILE A 7 2.28 -4.93 -2.78
CA ILE A 7 1.84 -3.57 -3.14
C ILE A 7 1.76 -2.69 -1.91
N ALA A 8 2.45 -1.56 -1.88
CA ALA A 8 2.27 -0.54 -0.85
C ALA A 8 1.53 0.65 -1.43
N ILE A 9 0.30 0.91 -0.99
CA ILE A 9 -0.42 2.14 -1.30
C ILE A 9 -0.23 3.11 -0.14
N ILE A 10 0.39 4.25 -0.42
CA ILE A 10 0.64 5.34 0.53
C ILE A 10 -0.31 6.48 0.24
N VAL A 11 -0.93 7.03 1.27
CA VAL A 11 -1.82 8.19 1.20
C VAL A 11 -1.42 9.27 2.21
N GLU A 12 -1.67 10.54 1.91
CA GLU A 12 -1.25 11.67 2.76
C GLU A 12 -2.33 12.23 3.69
N GLY A 13 -3.60 12.04 3.29
CA GLY A 13 -4.77 12.59 3.97
C GLY A 13 -5.88 11.57 4.13
N ASN A 14 -7.02 12.06 4.62
CA ASN A 14 -8.19 11.23 4.88
C ASN A 14 -9.05 11.02 3.64
N ALA A 15 -9.03 11.96 2.69
CA ALA A 15 -9.82 11.87 1.48
C ALA A 15 -9.29 10.74 0.58
N GLU A 16 -7.97 10.71 0.37
CA GLU A 16 -7.29 9.70 -0.45
C GLU A 16 -7.46 8.32 0.18
N GLN A 17 -7.31 8.20 1.51
CA GLN A 17 -7.58 6.97 2.25
C GLN A 17 -9.00 6.45 1.99
N ALA A 18 -10.01 7.30 2.18
CA ALA A 18 -11.41 6.92 2.02
C ALA A 18 -11.73 6.49 0.58
N ILE A 19 -11.21 7.20 -0.42
CA ILE A 19 -11.37 6.86 -1.84
C ILE A 19 -10.74 5.49 -2.13
N VAL A 20 -9.49 5.27 -1.72
CA VAL A 20 -8.80 4.00 -1.98
C VAL A 20 -9.50 2.84 -1.28
N ASP A 21 -9.97 3.02 -0.05
CA ASP A 21 -10.70 1.97 0.66
C ASP A 21 -12.03 1.61 -0.02
N VAL A 22 -12.76 2.59 -0.55
CA VAL A 22 -13.96 2.33 -1.37
C VAL A 22 -13.58 1.55 -2.63
N LEU A 23 -12.53 1.96 -3.35
CA LEU A 23 -12.10 1.27 -4.58
C LEU A 23 -11.67 -0.18 -4.30
N LEU A 24 -10.93 -0.43 -3.21
CA LEU A 24 -10.54 -1.77 -2.79
C LEU A 24 -11.76 -2.63 -2.41
N LYS A 25 -12.70 -2.06 -1.63
CA LYS A 25 -13.93 -2.74 -1.24
C LYS A 25 -14.77 -3.18 -2.44
N HIS A 26 -14.78 -2.38 -3.50
CA HIS A 26 -15.55 -2.65 -4.72
C HIS A 26 -14.74 -3.37 -5.81
N HIS A 27 -13.54 -3.88 -5.49
CA HIS A 27 -12.65 -4.55 -6.45
C HIS A 27 -12.41 -3.71 -7.73
N ALA A 28 -12.33 -2.39 -7.58
CA ALA A 28 -12.17 -1.44 -8.67
C ALA A 28 -10.69 -1.10 -8.96
N LEU A 29 -9.74 -1.72 -8.26
CA LEU A 29 -8.31 -1.62 -8.51
C LEU A 29 -7.79 -2.92 -9.15
N ILE A 30 -6.64 -2.82 -9.84
CA ILE A 30 -5.93 -3.98 -10.41
C ILE A 30 -5.52 -4.98 -9.31
N TYR A 31 -5.27 -4.49 -8.10
CA TYR A 31 -4.81 -5.27 -6.95
C TYR A 31 -5.87 -5.32 -5.86
N GLY A 32 -5.95 -6.47 -5.18
CA GLY A 32 -6.83 -6.70 -4.03
C GLY A 32 -6.22 -6.24 -2.71
N ARG A 33 -6.99 -6.40 -1.61
CA ARG A 33 -6.53 -6.05 -0.26
C ARG A 33 -5.43 -7.01 0.21
N GLU A 34 -5.55 -8.28 -0.15
CA GLU A 34 -4.58 -9.35 0.07
C GLU A 34 -3.24 -9.14 -0.63
N ASP A 35 -3.20 -8.32 -1.69
CA ASP A 35 -1.95 -7.95 -2.37
C ASP A 35 -1.21 -6.82 -1.65
N LEU A 36 -1.87 -6.12 -0.72
CA LEU A 36 -1.29 -4.97 -0.03
C LEU A 36 -0.30 -5.39 1.06
N LEU A 37 0.72 -4.56 1.25
CA LEU A 37 1.64 -4.64 2.38
C LEU A 37 0.85 -4.51 3.68
N GLN A 38 0.85 -5.58 4.48
CA GLN A 38 0.05 -5.70 5.70
C GLN A 38 -1.47 -5.59 5.49
N GLU A 39 -1.95 -5.83 4.26
CA GLU A 39 -3.37 -5.78 3.90
C GLU A 39 -4.03 -4.40 4.16
N GLU A 40 -3.22 -3.35 4.30
CA GLU A 40 -3.67 -1.99 4.66
C GLU A 40 -3.25 -0.94 3.62
N VAL A 41 -4.01 0.15 3.57
CA VAL A 41 -3.58 1.39 2.93
C VAL A 41 -2.83 2.20 3.98
N ILE A 42 -1.62 2.64 3.65
CA ILE A 42 -0.68 3.20 4.62
C ILE A 42 -0.75 4.72 4.58
N ARG A 43 -1.32 5.34 5.61
CA ARG A 43 -1.34 6.79 5.72
C ARG A 43 -0.04 7.33 6.32
N THR A 44 0.78 8.00 5.51
CA THR A 44 2.00 8.66 5.96
C THR A 44 2.44 9.75 4.98
N ARG A 45 2.91 10.88 5.51
CA ARG A 45 3.52 11.98 4.74
C ARG A 45 5.04 11.88 4.66
N SER A 46 5.63 11.03 5.50
CA SER A 46 7.08 10.90 5.65
C SER A 46 7.56 9.60 5.02
N ALA A 47 8.36 9.73 3.97
CA ALA A 47 9.05 8.61 3.34
C ALA A 47 10.04 7.92 4.30
N SER A 48 10.67 8.68 5.19
CA SER A 48 11.60 8.12 6.18
C SER A 48 10.87 7.29 7.24
N SER A 49 9.70 7.75 7.70
CA SER A 49 8.85 6.99 8.62
C SER A 49 8.32 5.72 7.96
N PHE A 50 7.91 5.80 6.69
CA PHE A 50 7.50 4.63 5.90
C PHE A 50 8.64 3.60 5.81
N SER A 51 9.82 4.04 5.36
CA SER A 51 10.97 3.16 5.19
C SER A 51 11.37 2.46 6.49
N LYS A 52 11.48 3.20 7.60
CA LYS A 52 11.83 2.64 8.91
C LYS A 52 10.82 1.60 9.40
N LYS A 53 9.52 1.85 9.25
CA LYS A 53 8.46 0.97 9.77
C LYS A 53 8.24 -0.26 8.89
N TYR A 54 8.33 -0.09 7.58
CA TYR A 54 7.85 -1.07 6.60
C TYR A 54 8.96 -1.71 5.76
N LEU A 55 10.03 -0.99 5.40
CA LEU A 55 11.06 -1.50 4.47
C LEU A 55 12.36 -1.95 5.13
N ASN A 56 12.66 -1.50 6.35
CA ASN A 56 13.88 -1.87 7.07
C ASN A 56 13.81 -3.28 7.69
N LYS A 57 13.37 -4.25 6.90
CA LYS A 57 13.13 -5.66 7.26
C LYS A 57 13.57 -6.52 6.06
N SER A 58 14.02 -7.73 6.31
CA SER A 58 14.24 -8.69 5.22
C SER A 58 12.91 -9.00 4.53
N MET A 59 12.86 -8.82 3.21
CA MET A 59 11.67 -9.05 2.38
C MET A 59 11.99 -10.12 1.35
N ASN A 60 11.10 -11.08 1.17
CA ASN A 60 11.21 -12.13 0.16
C ASN A 60 10.57 -11.74 -1.20
N LYS A 61 9.86 -10.61 -1.24
CA LYS A 61 9.18 -10.07 -2.41
C LYS A 61 9.61 -8.63 -2.67
N MET A 62 9.59 -8.22 -3.93
CA MET A 62 9.78 -6.81 -4.28
C MET A 62 8.54 -6.01 -3.86
N VAL A 63 8.74 -4.86 -3.21
CA VAL A 63 7.64 -3.97 -2.82
C VAL A 63 7.49 -2.87 -3.86
N ARG A 64 6.33 -2.83 -4.53
CA ARG A 64 5.97 -1.75 -5.45
C ARG A 64 5.14 -0.71 -4.70
N ILE A 65 5.60 0.53 -4.71
CA ILE A 65 5.00 1.63 -3.95
C ILE A 65 4.22 2.54 -4.90
N TYR A 66 2.95 2.80 -4.56
CA TYR A 66 2.14 3.85 -5.16
C TYR A 66 1.88 4.91 -4.09
N ARG A 67 2.15 6.18 -4.40
CA ARG A 67 1.83 7.31 -3.52
C ARG A 67 0.69 8.11 -4.16
N VAL A 68 -0.42 8.24 -3.43
CA VAL A 68 -1.59 9.02 -3.82
C VAL A 68 -1.55 10.34 -3.06
N LEU A 69 -1.56 11.44 -3.80
CA LEU A 69 -1.46 12.82 -3.33
C LEU A 69 -2.81 13.51 -3.38
#